data_AF-A0A941V1T0-F1
#
_entry.id   AF-A0A941V1T0-F1
#
_cell.length_a   1.000
_cell.length_b   1.000
_cell.length_c   1.000
_cell.angle_alpha   90.00
_cell.angle_beta   90.00
_cell.angle_gamma   90.00
#
_symmetry.space_group_name_H-M   'P 1'
#
loop_
_entity.id
_entity.type
_entity.pdbx_description
1 polymer ?
#
loop_
_entity_poly.entity_id
_entity_poly.type
_entity_poly.pdbx_seq_one_letter_code
_entity_poly.pdbx_strand_id
1 'polypeptide(L)'
;MKPILIVTEPFDGYANGWIIDDPKEIKNILSSKNASKVKKSELKSPEEAEKWYRQKTIDDALALNLPDGVFRIVFYNSQYSHCAPDKQIDPYEVFSPSPRDEVENWIMRSKTLMSSNYEVGDALVGKSANYEVIREHYISSNPGFSGDTYAHAIHLGASKAVH
;
A
#
# COMPACT_ATOMS: atom_id res chain seq x y z
N MET A 1 -24.85 -10.44 7.92
CA MET A 1 -23.67 -9.62 7.56
C MET A 1 -22.58 -9.84 8.60
N LYS A 2 -21.32 -10.03 8.18
CA LYS A 2 -20.18 -10.10 9.10
C LYS A 2 -19.61 -8.68 9.29
N PRO A 3 -19.35 -8.23 10.52
CA PRO A 3 -18.73 -6.93 10.77
C PRO A 3 -17.28 -6.91 10.27
N ILE A 4 -16.80 -5.74 9.85
CA ILE A 4 -15.41 -5.50 9.49
C ILE A 4 -14.87 -4.35 10.34
N LEU A 5 -13.63 -4.46 10.83
CA LEU A 5 -12.95 -3.38 11.54
C LEU A 5 -12.00 -2.66 10.57
N ILE A 6 -12.12 -1.33 10.50
CA ILE A 6 -11.15 -0.47 9.80
C ILE A 6 -10.19 0.08 10.86
N VAL A 7 -8.94 -0.36 10.83
CA VAL A 7 -7.90 0.16 11.72
C VAL A 7 -7.29 1.40 11.09
N THR A 8 -7.46 2.57 11.72
CA THR A 8 -7.07 3.89 11.17
C THR A 8 -5.80 4.46 11.80
N GLU A 9 -5.19 3.77 12.77
CA GLU A 9 -3.96 4.19 13.45
C GLU A 9 -2.83 3.17 13.23
N PRO A 10 -1.56 3.64 13.21
CA PRO A 10 -0.42 2.82 12.82
C PRO A 10 -0.19 1.70 13.85
N PHE A 11 -0.35 0.46 13.39
CA PHE A 11 0.40 -0.65 13.96
C PHE A 11 1.76 -0.62 13.27
N ASP A 12 2.84 -0.44 14.03
CA ASP A 12 4.23 -0.41 13.55
C ASP A 12 4.58 0.64 12.48
N GLY A 13 4.09 1.87 12.63
CA GLY A 13 4.57 3.01 11.84
C GLY A 13 4.01 3.14 10.42
N TYR A 14 3.11 2.25 10.00
CA TYR A 14 2.43 2.33 8.71
C TYR A 14 0.93 2.59 8.90
N ALA A 15 0.49 3.80 8.56
CA ALA A 15 -0.92 4.16 8.46
C ALA A 15 -1.52 3.59 7.16
N ASN A 16 -1.71 2.27 7.11
CA ASN A 16 -2.49 1.62 6.05
C ASN A 16 -3.77 1.08 6.70
N GLY A 17 -4.93 1.50 6.18
CA GLY A 17 -6.22 1.01 6.65
C GLY A 17 -6.39 -0.46 6.28
N TRP A 18 -6.13 -1.37 7.22
CA TRP A 18 -6.41 -2.79 7.02
C TRP A 18 -7.91 -3.03 7.23
N ILE A 19 -8.53 -3.71 6.27
CA ILE A 19 -9.90 -4.24 6.35
C ILE A 19 -9.79 -5.63 6.97
N ILE A 20 -10.26 -5.80 8.20
CA ILE A 20 -10.24 -7.09 8.91
C ILE A 20 -11.65 -7.66 8.87
N ASP A 21 -11.83 -8.83 8.25
CA ASP A 21 -13.13 -9.48 8.04
C ASP A 21 -13.30 -10.82 8.79
N ASP A 22 -12.27 -11.30 9.50
CA ASP A 22 -12.38 -12.46 10.39
C ASP A 22 -13.03 -12.07 11.74
N PRO A 23 -14.21 -12.62 12.07
CA PRO A 23 -14.86 -12.36 13.36
C PRO A 23 -14.02 -12.72 14.59
N LYS A 24 -13.12 -13.71 14.49
CA LYS A 24 -12.22 -14.09 15.59
C LYS A 24 -11.12 -13.06 15.79
N GLU A 25 -10.56 -12.56 14.70
CA GLU A 25 -9.52 -11.53 14.71
C GLU A 25 -10.07 -10.19 15.20
N ILE A 26 -11.26 -9.80 14.75
CA ILE A 26 -12.00 -8.62 15.24
C ILE A 26 -12.23 -8.75 16.76
N LYS A 27 -12.66 -9.91 17.23
CA LYS A 27 -12.92 -10.14 18.67
C LYS A 27 -11.61 -10.09 19.48
N ASN A 28 -10.51 -10.61 18.96
CA ASN A 28 -9.19 -10.54 19.59
C ASN A 28 -8.66 -9.11 19.69
N ILE A 29 -8.82 -8.31 18.63
CA ILE A 29 -8.40 -6.89 18.63
C ILE A 29 -9.23 -6.08 19.62
N LEU A 30 -10.55 -6.26 19.61
CA LEU A 30 -11.48 -5.59 20.53
C LEU A 30 -11.31 -6.01 22.00
N SER A 31 -10.74 -7.19 22.26
CA SER A 31 -10.48 -7.70 23.62
C SER A 31 -9.06 -7.44 24.12
N SER A 32 -8.16 -6.95 23.27
CA SER A 32 -6.79 -6.60 23.65
C SER A 32 -6.74 -5.27 24.43
N LYS A 33 -5.72 -5.09 25.29
CA LYS A 33 -5.47 -3.83 26.03
C LYS A 33 -5.20 -2.62 25.12
N ASN A 34 -5.01 -2.83 23.82
CA ASN A 34 -4.86 -1.78 22.80
C ASN A 34 -6.21 -1.27 22.26
N ALA A 35 -7.35 -1.84 22.67
CA ALA A 35 -8.69 -1.40 22.29
C ALA A 35 -9.00 0.07 22.66
N SER A 36 -8.23 0.67 23.56
CA SER A 36 -8.30 2.10 23.91
C SER A 36 -7.67 3.04 22.85
N LYS A 37 -6.81 2.53 21.96
CA LYS A 37 -6.22 3.26 20.83
C LYS A 37 -6.99 3.05 19.53
N VAL A 38 -7.70 1.92 19.42
CA VAL A 38 -8.70 1.72 18.37
C VAL A 38 -9.87 2.65 18.70
N LYS A 39 -9.85 3.87 18.14
CA LYS A 39 -11.07 4.69 18.09
C LYS A 39 -12.18 3.76 17.60
N LYS A 40 -13.31 3.73 18.32
CA LYS A 40 -14.58 3.17 17.83
C LYS A 40 -15.03 3.94 16.58
N SER A 41 -14.24 3.92 15.51
CA SER A 41 -14.62 4.42 14.21
C SER A 41 -15.62 3.39 13.70
N GLU A 42 -16.89 3.75 13.85
CA GLU A 42 -18.07 3.26 13.13
C GLU A 42 -17.85 1.93 12.41
N LEU A 43 -18.47 0.87 12.94
CA LEU A 43 -18.65 -0.39 12.23
C LEU A 43 -19.39 -0.10 10.92
N LYS A 44 -18.64 0.16 9.85
CA LYS A 44 -19.15 0.33 8.50
C LYS A 44 -19.51 -1.03 7.94
N SER A 45 -20.52 -1.08 7.09
CA SER A 45 -20.73 -2.27 6.26
C SER A 45 -19.47 -2.51 5.40
N PRO A 46 -19.19 -3.76 4.97
CA PRO A 46 -18.05 -4.05 4.11
C PRO A 46 -17.95 -3.15 2.88
N GLU A 47 -19.08 -2.82 2.28
CA GLU A 47 -19.17 -1.94 1.11
C GLU A 47 -18.82 -0.48 1.43
N GLU A 48 -19.23 0.03 2.60
CA GLU A 48 -18.89 1.38 3.04
C GLU A 48 -17.42 1.50 3.46
N ALA A 49 -16.86 0.44 4.06
CA ALA A 49 -15.44 0.35 4.39
C ALA A 49 -14.58 0.39 3.13
N GLU A 50 -14.97 -0.39 2.12
CA GLU A 50 -14.30 -0.45 0.82
C GLU A 50 -14.38 0.90 0.09
N LYS A 51 -15.57 1.52 0.01
CA LYS A 51 -15.74 2.85 -0.59
C LYS A 51 -14.87 3.90 0.11
N TRP A 52 -14.85 3.89 1.44
CA TRP A 52 -14.02 4.79 2.22
C TRP A 52 -12.53 4.58 1.95
N TYR A 53 -12.08 3.32 1.91
CA TYR A 53 -10.68 3.00 1.66
C TYR A 53 -10.24 3.37 0.23
N ARG A 54 -11.10 3.13 -0.76
CA ARG A 54 -10.90 3.56 -2.15
C ARG A 54 -10.77 5.08 -2.23
N GLN A 55 -11.70 5.83 -1.63
CA GLN A 55 -11.66 7.29 -1.65
C GLN A 55 -10.42 7.83 -0.93
N LYS A 56 -10.10 7.29 0.25
CA LYS A 56 -8.89 7.65 0.98
C LYS A 56 -7.63 7.41 0.15
N THR A 57 -7.58 6.32 -0.60
CA THR A 57 -6.44 6.01 -1.47
C THR A 57 -6.29 7.06 -2.57
N ILE A 58 -7.41 7.53 -3.16
CA ILE A 58 -7.41 8.60 -4.16
C ILE A 58 -6.92 9.92 -3.52
N ASP A 59 -7.47 10.28 -2.36
CA ASP A 59 -7.10 11.53 -1.67
C ASP A 59 -5.62 11.54 -1.27
N ASP A 60 -5.12 10.42 -0.71
CA ASP A 60 -3.72 10.24 -0.36
C ASP A 60 -2.83 10.32 -1.61
N ALA A 61 -3.25 9.73 -2.74
CA ALA A 61 -2.48 9.75 -3.98
C ALA A 61 -2.39 11.15 -4.60
N LEU A 62 -3.47 11.93 -4.55
CA LEU A 62 -3.50 13.32 -5.05
C LEU A 62 -2.68 14.29 -4.19
N ALA A 63 -2.43 13.95 -2.93
CA ALA A 63 -1.60 14.75 -2.03
C ALA A 63 -0.08 14.55 -2.26
N LEU A 64 0.30 13.55 -3.06
CA LEU A 64 1.69 13.23 -3.38
C LEU A 64 2.12 13.85 -4.70
N ASN A 65 3.44 13.81 -4.98
CA ASN A 65 3.92 14.06 -6.33
C ASN A 65 3.38 12.97 -7.29
N LEU A 66 3.35 13.26 -8.59
CA LEU A 66 2.80 12.34 -9.59
C LEU A 66 3.42 10.91 -9.52
N PRO A 67 4.75 10.71 -9.46
CA PRO A 67 5.35 9.39 -9.33
C PRO A 67 4.80 8.57 -8.15
N ASP A 68 4.79 9.16 -6.96
CA ASP A 68 4.40 8.50 -5.72
C ASP A 68 2.88 8.29 -5.64
N GLY A 69 2.10 9.24 -6.15
CA GLY A 69 0.65 9.12 -6.28
C GLY A 69 0.25 7.97 -7.22
N VAL A 70 0.92 7.86 -8.38
CA VAL A 70 0.69 6.74 -9.31
C VAL A 70 1.10 5.41 -8.67
N PHE A 71 2.23 5.36 -7.97
CA PHE A 71 2.65 4.17 -7.23
C PHE A 71 1.58 3.73 -6.22
N ARG A 72 1.02 4.66 -5.44
CA ARG A 72 -0.04 4.38 -4.46
C ARG A 72 -1.27 3.72 -5.10
N ILE A 73 -1.73 4.23 -6.25
CA ILE A 73 -2.86 3.65 -6.99
C ILE A 73 -2.52 2.27 -7.55
N VAL A 74 -1.34 2.11 -8.17
CA VAL A 74 -0.89 0.82 -8.72
C VAL A 74 -0.78 -0.23 -7.62
N PHE A 75 -0.23 0.14 -6.47
CA PHE A 75 -0.13 -0.74 -5.30
C PHE A 75 -1.52 -1.17 -4.81
N TYR A 76 -2.42 -0.21 -4.58
CA TYR A 76 -3.81 -0.50 -4.20
C TYR A 76 -4.45 -1.48 -5.20
N ASN A 77 -4.32 -1.20 -6.50
CA ASN A 77 -4.95 -2.02 -7.52
C ASN A 77 -4.41 -3.47 -7.52
N SER A 78 -3.12 -3.63 -7.23
CA SER A 78 -2.45 -4.94 -7.15
C SER A 78 -2.87 -5.76 -5.92
N GLN A 79 -3.12 -5.10 -4.79
CA GLN A 79 -3.41 -5.79 -3.52
C GLN A 79 -4.91 -6.02 -3.31
N TYR A 80 -5.76 -5.06 -3.70
CA TYR A 80 -7.17 -5.04 -3.28
C TYR A 80 -8.16 -5.33 -4.41
N SER A 81 -7.84 -4.98 -5.66
CA SER A 81 -8.77 -5.13 -6.78
C SER A 81 -8.30 -6.12 -7.86
N HIS A 82 -7.28 -6.92 -7.57
CA HIS A 82 -6.76 -7.90 -8.53
C HIS A 82 -7.84 -8.88 -9.01
N CYS A 83 -8.74 -9.30 -8.10
CA CYS A 83 -9.84 -10.22 -8.39
C CYS A 83 -11.19 -9.52 -8.66
N ALA A 84 -11.22 -8.19 -8.70
CA ALA A 84 -12.45 -7.39 -8.85
C ALA A 84 -12.17 -6.14 -9.69
N PRO A 85 -12.19 -6.26 -11.03
CA PRO A 85 -11.83 -5.17 -11.94
C PRO A 85 -12.68 -3.90 -11.78
N ASP A 86 -13.95 -4.05 -11.39
CA ASP A 86 -14.87 -2.96 -11.11
C ASP A 86 -14.46 -2.11 -9.89
N LYS A 87 -13.55 -2.64 -9.05
CA LYS A 87 -13.03 -1.97 -7.86
C LYS A 87 -11.70 -1.26 -8.09
N GLN A 88 -11.13 -1.38 -9.29
CA GLN A 88 -9.90 -0.69 -9.64
C GLN A 88 -10.12 0.83 -9.62
N ILE A 89 -9.05 1.54 -9.25
CA ILE A 89 -8.97 2.98 -9.43
C ILE A 89 -8.24 3.23 -10.74
N ASP A 90 -8.87 3.92 -11.69
CA ASP A 90 -8.24 4.31 -12.95
C ASP A 90 -7.27 5.48 -12.70
N PRO A 91 -5.94 5.29 -12.87
CA PRO A 91 -4.99 6.37 -12.68
C PRO A 91 -5.18 7.51 -13.68
N TYR A 92 -5.69 7.26 -14.90
CA TYR A 92 -5.88 8.34 -15.90
C TYR A 92 -7.03 9.27 -15.51
N GLU A 93 -8.05 8.76 -14.81
CA GLU A 93 -9.13 9.59 -14.28
C GLU A 93 -8.64 10.43 -13.09
N VAL A 94 -7.95 9.79 -12.14
CA VAL A 94 -7.41 10.44 -10.94
C VAL A 94 -6.41 11.54 -11.30
N PHE A 95 -5.48 11.25 -12.21
CA PHE A 95 -4.44 12.19 -12.65
C PHE A 95 -4.78 12.85 -13.99
N SER A 96 -6.06 13.06 -14.30
CA SER A 96 -6.52 13.70 -15.53
C SER A 96 -5.92 15.07 -15.87
N PRO A 97 -5.42 15.89 -14.91
CA PRO A 97 -4.67 17.11 -15.23
C PRO A 97 -3.27 16.84 -15.83
N SER A 98 -2.73 15.64 -15.66
CA SER A 98 -1.40 15.25 -16.16
C SER A 98 -1.50 14.64 -17.57
N PRO A 99 -0.48 14.81 -18.44
CA PRO A 99 -0.42 14.15 -19.73
C PRO A 99 -0.57 12.62 -19.60
N ARG A 100 -1.38 12.02 -20.47
CA ARG A 100 -1.71 10.58 -20.39
C ARG A 100 -0.47 9.69 -20.55
N ASP A 101 0.44 10.07 -21.43
CA ASP A 101 1.72 9.39 -21.67
C ASP A 101 2.67 9.48 -20.46
N GLU A 102 2.63 10.59 -19.72
CA GLU A 102 3.35 10.73 -18.46
C GLU A 102 2.80 9.79 -17.39
N VAL A 103 1.46 9.72 -17.25
CA VAL A 103 0.80 8.79 -16.33
C VAL A 103 1.11 7.33 -16.70
N GLU A 104 1.05 6.98 -17.98
CA GLU A 104 1.41 5.64 -18.49
C GLU A 104 2.84 5.25 -18.10
N ASN A 105 3.78 6.17 -18.29
CA ASN A 105 5.18 5.94 -17.94
C ASN A 105 5.33 5.64 -16.43
N TRP A 106 4.69 6.43 -15.57
CA TRP A 106 4.73 6.19 -14.13
C TRP A 106 4.02 4.91 -13.70
N ILE A 107 2.95 4.50 -14.41
CA ILE A 107 2.32 3.19 -14.18
C ILE A 107 3.32 2.06 -14.45
N MET A 108 4.00 2.10 -15.60
CA MET A 108 5.00 1.09 -15.96
C MET A 108 6.14 1.06 -14.93
N ARG A 109 6.69 2.22 -14.57
CA ARG A 109 7.79 2.33 -13.60
C ARG A 109 7.38 1.84 -12.20
N SER A 110 6.15 2.13 -11.77
CA SER A 110 5.62 1.65 -10.49
C SER A 110 5.51 0.12 -10.48
N LYS A 111 5.04 -0.49 -11.57
CA LYS A 111 5.01 -1.96 -11.71
C LYS A 111 6.42 -2.56 -11.65
N THR A 112 7.39 -1.97 -12.34
CA THR A 112 8.79 -2.40 -12.32
C THR A 112 9.41 -2.27 -10.92
N LEU A 113 9.14 -1.16 -10.22
CA LEU A 113 9.59 -0.97 -8.84
C LEU A 113 9.05 -2.09 -7.94
N MET A 114 7.75 -2.39 -8.01
CA MET A 114 7.15 -3.47 -7.21
C MET A 114 7.64 -4.89 -7.57
N SER A 115 8.06 -5.14 -8.81
CA SER A 115 8.52 -6.46 -9.23
C SER A 115 10.03 -6.67 -9.00
N SER A 116 10.81 -5.61 -8.91
CA SER A 116 12.27 -5.66 -8.69
C SER A 116 12.65 -5.59 -7.20
N ASN A 117 11.69 -5.58 -6.28
CA ASN A 117 11.92 -5.40 -4.86
C ASN A 117 12.35 -6.67 -4.09
N TYR A 118 12.36 -7.84 -4.73
CA TYR A 118 12.59 -9.11 -4.04
C TYR A 118 14.01 -9.20 -3.47
N GLU A 119 15.04 -8.94 -4.28
CA GLU A 119 16.45 -9.03 -3.85
C GLU A 119 16.77 -8.09 -2.68
N VAL A 120 16.28 -6.85 -2.72
CA VAL A 120 16.46 -5.88 -1.64
C VAL A 120 15.63 -6.24 -0.40
N GLY A 121 14.47 -6.86 -0.59
CA GLY A 121 13.64 -7.41 0.49
C GLY A 121 14.30 -8.59 1.21
N ASP A 122 14.83 -9.55 0.46
CA ASP A 122 15.59 -10.69 0.96
C ASP A 122 16.82 -10.23 1.74
N ALA A 123 17.57 -9.26 1.19
CA ALA A 123 18.72 -8.69 1.85
C ALA A 123 18.37 -8.03 3.19
N LEU A 124 17.20 -7.38 3.28
CA LEU A 124 16.68 -6.79 4.52
C LEU A 124 16.37 -7.87 5.56
N VAL A 125 15.60 -8.90 5.18
CA VAL A 125 15.19 -10.00 6.08
C VAL A 125 16.39 -10.81 6.57
N GLY A 126 17.29 -11.17 5.64
CA GLY A 126 18.51 -11.91 5.92
C GLY A 126 19.57 -11.12 6.67
N LYS A 127 19.33 -9.82 6.95
CA LYS A 127 20.31 -8.89 7.55
C LYS A 127 21.66 -8.94 6.83
N SER A 128 21.60 -8.94 5.49
CA SER A 128 22.78 -9.04 4.65
C SER A 128 23.75 -7.89 4.95
N ALA A 129 25.05 -8.21 5.06
CA ALA A 129 26.09 -7.20 5.20
C ALA A 129 26.15 -6.23 4.00
N ASN A 130 25.59 -6.64 2.85
CA ASN A 130 25.54 -5.86 1.62
C ASN A 130 24.20 -5.14 1.40
N TYR A 131 23.32 -5.08 2.41
CA TYR A 131 21.99 -4.49 2.28
C TYR A 131 22.01 -3.08 1.68
N GLU A 132 22.87 -2.19 2.17
CA GLU A 132 22.94 -0.81 1.67
C GLU A 132 23.36 -0.75 0.21
N VAL A 133 24.29 -1.59 -0.23
CA VAL A 133 24.73 -1.66 -1.65
C VAL A 133 23.57 -2.11 -2.55
N ILE A 134 22.84 -3.14 -2.12
CA ILE A 134 21.69 -3.67 -2.86
C ILE A 134 20.56 -2.62 -2.91
N ARG A 135 20.33 -1.92 -1.79
CA ARG A 135 19.34 -0.85 -1.67
C ARG A 135 19.68 0.33 -2.58
N GLU A 136 20.93 0.76 -2.62
CA GLU A 136 21.40 1.83 -3.50
C GLU A 136 21.22 1.44 -4.98
N HIS A 137 21.61 0.23 -5.37
CA HIS A 137 21.42 -0.28 -6.73
C HIS A 137 19.94 -0.33 -7.12
N TYR A 138 19.07 -0.77 -6.20
CA TYR A 138 17.63 -0.80 -6.41
C TYR A 138 17.04 0.60 -6.64
N ILE A 139 17.45 1.59 -5.83
CA ILE A 139 17.03 2.99 -5.97
C ILE A 139 17.55 3.59 -7.27
N SER A 140 18.83 3.40 -7.60
CA SER A 140 19.44 3.96 -8.82
C SER A 140 18.85 3.37 -10.09
N SER A 141 18.42 2.10 -10.05
CA SER A 141 17.78 1.40 -11.18
C SER A 141 16.32 1.79 -11.38
N ASN A 142 15.68 2.40 -10.36
CA ASN A 142 14.29 2.83 -10.40
C ASN A 142 14.15 4.29 -9.94
N PRO A 143 14.76 5.27 -10.62
CA PRO A 143 14.81 6.65 -10.13
C PRO A 143 13.43 7.32 -10.07
N GLY A 144 13.31 8.45 -9.39
CA GLY A 144 12.16 9.36 -9.49
C GLY A 144 11.04 9.17 -8.48
N PHE A 145 11.15 8.22 -7.56
CA PHE A 145 10.23 8.07 -6.42
C PHE A 145 10.81 8.72 -5.16
N SER A 146 9.98 8.97 -4.16
CA SER A 146 10.46 9.42 -2.85
C SER A 146 11.07 8.29 -2.02
N GLY A 147 11.81 8.67 -0.97
CA GLY A 147 12.36 7.74 0.01
C GLY A 147 11.29 6.85 0.66
N ASP A 148 10.11 7.40 0.92
CA ASP A 148 8.99 6.68 1.54
C ASP A 148 8.43 5.60 0.61
N THR A 149 8.29 5.92 -0.70
CA THR A 149 7.88 4.95 -1.72
C THR A 149 8.90 3.81 -1.84
N TYR A 150 10.20 4.12 -1.86
CA TYR A 150 11.24 3.08 -1.84
C TYR A 150 11.17 2.22 -0.59
N ALA A 151 11.02 2.82 0.59
CA ALA A 151 10.89 2.09 1.84
C ALA A 151 9.68 1.14 1.78
N HIS A 152 8.52 1.61 1.30
CA HIS A 152 7.33 0.79 1.15
C HIS A 152 7.58 -0.39 0.20
N ALA A 153 8.16 -0.14 -0.98
CA ALA A 153 8.43 -1.18 -1.95
C ALA A 153 9.42 -2.23 -1.42
N ILE A 154 10.45 -1.83 -0.68
CA ILE A 154 11.39 -2.76 -0.04
C ILE A 154 10.68 -3.64 0.99
N HIS A 155 9.82 -3.07 1.84
CA HIS A 155 9.06 -3.84 2.83
C HIS A 155 8.11 -4.84 2.18
N LEU A 156 7.49 -4.49 1.04
CA LEU A 156 6.70 -5.42 0.26
C LEU A 156 7.54 -6.59 -0.30
N GLY A 157 8.80 -6.34 -0.67
CA GLY A 157 9.73 -7.41 -1.06
C GLY A 157 10.03 -8.33 0.13
N ALA A 158 10.34 -7.73 1.29
CA ALA A 158 10.64 -8.45 2.53
C ALA A 158 9.46 -9.30 3.00
N SER A 159 8.21 -8.84 2.87
CA SER A 159 7.04 -9.66 3.25
C SER A 159 6.86 -10.90 2.36
N LYS A 160 7.34 -10.86 1.11
CA LYS A 160 7.31 -12.01 0.19
C LYS A 160 8.47 -12.98 0.43
N ALA A 161 9.59 -12.50 0.98
CA ALA A 161 10.77 -13.30 1.31
C ALA A 161 10.56 -14.31 2.46
N VAL A 162 9.57 -14.05 3.32
CA VAL A 162 9.30 -14.82 4.55
C VAL A 162 8.40 -16.05 4.29
N HIS A 163 7.97 -16.27 3.04
CA HIS A 163 7.14 -17.40 2.62
C HIS A 163 7.90 -18.34 1.70
#